data_AF-A0A7J5UKZ2-F1
#
_entry.id   AF-A0A7J5UKZ2-F1
#
_cell.length_a   1.000
_cell.length_b   1.000
_cell.length_c   1.000
_cell.angle_alpha   90.00
_cell.angle_beta   90.00
_cell.angle_gamma   90.00
#
_symmetry.space_group_name_H-M   'P 1'
#
loop_
_entity.id
_entity.type
_entity.pdbx_description
1 polymer ?
#
loop_
_entity_poly.entity_id
_entity_poly.type
_entity_poly.pdbx_seq_one_letter_code
_entity_poly.pdbx_strand_id
1 'polypeptide(L)'
;MASVRTRIPPGRAPTRRPPRTRRARRARRPPDPRPRAGRTVDSAHVTDARTTTSTDDLPHGPARRRGPLRAGERVQLTDSKGRLYTVLLTHDGYFQSQRGSFRHSELIGRPEGTVLTTATGHQLLALRPLLSDYVLSMPRGATVVYPKDAGQIVQMGDIFPGARVVEAGVGSGGLTMSLLSAVGERGHLLSVERRDDFADIARGNVDSWFGGAHPAWDLRVGDLADVLPDAAEPGSVDRVVLDMLAPWENLDVVADALAPGGLLIAYVATTTQLSRFVEDARATERFTEPQAWESMVRTWHLEGLSVRPDHRMIGHTGFLVTTRRLAPGTTPPQRTRRPAKGAYSADGEWAPEDIGERTISDKKIRRVRRDIHRRAEIEQSGMASQPGARPEAGEDLLSHPEE
;
A
#
# COMPACT_ATOMS: atom_id res chain seq x y z
N MET A 1 61.92 21.78 18.73
CA MET A 1 61.54 21.74 20.16
C MET A 1 60.72 20.47 20.37
N ALA A 2 61.35 19.33 20.65
CA ALA A 2 61.62 18.80 22.00
C ALA A 2 60.31 18.55 22.78
N SER A 3 59.82 17.30 22.79
CA SER A 3 59.82 16.38 23.96
C SER A 3 58.40 16.36 24.58
N VAL A 4 57.75 15.28 25.02
CA VAL A 4 58.19 14.12 25.79
C VAL A 4 57.21 12.94 25.54
N ARG A 5 57.76 11.74 25.37
CA ARG A 5 57.06 10.45 25.49
C ARG A 5 56.93 10.07 26.98
N THR A 6 55.82 9.45 27.37
CA THR A 6 55.79 8.60 28.57
C THR A 6 55.00 7.32 28.29
N ARG A 7 55.72 6.19 28.29
CA ARG A 7 55.21 4.82 28.32
C ARG A 7 55.01 4.40 29.78
N ILE A 8 53.96 3.62 30.06
CA ILE A 8 53.77 2.86 31.31
C ILE A 8 53.39 1.40 30.94
N PRO A 9 53.81 0.37 31.72
CA PRO A 9 54.13 -0.99 31.26
C PRO A 9 52.99 -2.03 31.43
N PRO A 10 53.15 -3.30 30.94
CA PRO A 10 52.08 -4.28 30.93
C PRO A 10 51.96 -5.02 32.28
N GLY A 11 50.74 -5.08 32.82
CA GLY A 11 50.38 -5.83 34.02
C GLY A 11 49.92 -7.26 33.70
N ARG A 12 50.53 -8.23 34.39
CA ARG A 12 50.29 -9.69 34.31
C ARG A 12 48.87 -10.11 34.71
N ALA A 13 48.40 -11.17 34.04
CA ALA A 13 47.20 -11.93 34.37
C ALA A 13 47.34 -12.74 35.67
N PRO A 14 46.23 -12.97 36.41
CA PRO A 14 46.09 -14.10 37.30
C PRO A 14 45.17 -15.19 36.71
N THR A 15 45.74 -16.39 36.69
CA THR A 15 45.20 -17.72 36.45
C THR A 15 43.77 -17.97 36.96
N ARG A 16 42.85 -18.38 36.07
CA ARG A 16 41.61 -19.09 36.43
C ARG A 16 41.81 -20.60 36.27
N ARG A 17 41.71 -21.33 37.39
CA ARG A 17 41.65 -22.80 37.44
C ARG A 17 40.38 -23.33 36.73
N PRO A 18 40.42 -24.50 36.07
CA PRO A 18 39.25 -25.11 35.47
C PRO A 18 38.46 -25.93 36.51
N PRO A 19 37.12 -25.91 36.52
CA PRO A 19 36.35 -26.90 37.25
C PRO A 19 36.25 -28.21 36.45
N ARG A 20 36.83 -29.23 37.06
CA ARG A 20 36.67 -30.69 36.91
C ARG A 20 35.47 -31.18 36.09
N THR A 21 35.81 -32.01 35.10
CA THR A 21 34.97 -33.03 34.47
C THR A 21 34.23 -33.88 35.51
N ARG A 22 32.90 -33.92 35.45
CA ARG A 22 32.09 -34.90 36.19
C ARG A 22 31.47 -35.89 35.21
N ARG A 23 31.87 -37.15 35.44
CA ARG A 23 31.48 -38.39 34.77
C ARG A 23 30.02 -38.47 34.34
N ALA A 24 29.85 -39.04 33.14
CA ALA A 24 28.61 -39.59 32.61
C ALA A 24 27.87 -40.48 33.63
N ARG A 25 26.60 -40.18 33.86
CA ARG A 25 25.63 -41.13 34.41
C ARG A 25 24.81 -41.68 33.25
N ARG A 26 24.97 -42.98 33.01
CA ARG A 26 24.09 -43.82 32.17
C ARG A 26 22.65 -43.66 32.65
N ALA A 27 21.80 -43.01 31.85
CA ALA A 27 20.36 -43.16 31.96
C ALA A 27 19.93 -44.41 31.19
N ARG A 28 19.11 -45.22 31.86
CA ARG A 28 18.65 -46.54 31.43
C ARG A 28 17.70 -46.42 30.22
N ARG A 29 17.92 -47.25 29.21
CA ARG A 29 17.00 -47.51 28.08
C ARG A 29 15.69 -48.10 28.64
N PRO A 30 14.50 -47.58 28.28
CA PRO A 30 13.26 -48.29 28.51
C PRO A 30 13.12 -49.47 27.51
N PRO A 31 12.37 -50.53 27.86
CA PRO A 31 12.30 -51.76 27.07
C PRO A 31 11.42 -51.59 25.83
N ASP A 32 11.80 -52.34 24.80
CA ASP A 32 11.15 -52.47 23.50
C ASP A 32 9.81 -53.23 23.62
N PRO A 33 8.67 -52.70 23.15
CA PRO A 33 7.43 -53.45 23.13
C PRO A 33 7.34 -54.32 21.86
N ARG A 34 7.29 -55.64 22.06
CA ARG A 34 6.99 -56.65 21.03
C ARG A 34 5.61 -56.43 20.39
N PRO A 35 5.38 -56.91 19.14
CA PRO A 35 4.26 -56.48 18.32
C PRO A 35 2.95 -57.12 18.77
N ARG A 36 1.87 -56.33 18.82
CA ARG A 36 0.49 -56.83 18.87
C ARG A 36 -0.09 -56.83 17.46
N ALA A 37 -0.58 -57.99 17.05
CA ALA A 37 -1.36 -58.18 15.85
C ALA A 37 -2.76 -57.54 15.97
N GLY A 38 -3.26 -57.04 14.83
CA GLY A 38 -4.70 -57.01 14.54
C GLY A 38 -5.44 -55.69 14.82
N ARG A 39 -5.46 -54.81 13.82
CA ARG A 39 -6.70 -54.18 13.32
C ARG A 39 -6.41 -53.41 12.03
N THR A 40 -6.89 -53.95 10.92
CA THR A 40 -7.02 -53.23 9.65
C THR A 40 -8.02 -52.10 9.86
N VAL A 41 -7.55 -50.87 9.75
CA VAL A 41 -8.39 -49.68 9.61
C VAL A 41 -8.15 -49.19 8.19
N ASP A 42 -9.19 -49.26 7.37
CA ASP A 42 -9.22 -48.72 6.02
C ASP A 42 -8.74 -47.26 6.05
N SER A 43 -7.57 -47.01 5.48
CA SER A 43 -7.13 -45.66 5.17
C SER A 43 -7.93 -45.18 3.97
N ALA A 44 -9.07 -44.55 4.23
CA ALA A 44 -9.75 -43.72 3.25
C ALA A 44 -8.75 -42.67 2.75
N HIS A 45 -8.39 -42.77 1.47
CA HIS A 45 -7.67 -41.74 0.76
C HIS A 45 -8.47 -40.44 0.85
N VAL A 46 -8.04 -39.53 1.73
CA VAL A 46 -8.36 -38.11 1.59
C VAL A 46 -7.54 -37.61 0.41
N THR A 47 -8.08 -37.75 -0.79
CA THR A 47 -7.65 -36.98 -1.95
C THR A 47 -7.94 -35.52 -1.66
N ASP A 48 -6.94 -34.80 -1.16
CA ASP A 48 -6.87 -33.34 -1.18
C ASP A 48 -6.89 -32.92 -2.66
N ALA A 49 -8.10 -32.74 -3.19
CA ALA A 49 -8.32 -32.17 -4.50
C ALA A 49 -7.93 -30.68 -4.45
N ARG A 50 -6.63 -30.41 -4.41
CA ARG A 50 -6.11 -29.10 -4.78
C ARG A 50 -6.40 -28.94 -6.25
N THR A 51 -7.48 -28.23 -6.57
CA THR A 51 -7.64 -27.57 -7.86
C THR A 51 -6.34 -26.82 -8.13
N THR A 52 -5.50 -27.37 -8.99
CA THR A 52 -4.29 -26.71 -9.46
C THR A 52 -4.74 -25.62 -10.40
N THR A 53 -5.15 -24.47 -9.84
CA THR A 53 -5.35 -23.25 -10.62
C THR A 53 -4.08 -23.03 -11.42
N SER A 54 -4.17 -23.04 -12.74
CA SER A 54 -3.00 -22.84 -13.58
C SER A 54 -2.44 -21.44 -13.28
N THR A 55 -1.13 -21.26 -13.41
CA THR A 55 -0.52 -19.95 -13.12
C THR A 55 -1.02 -18.86 -14.07
N ASP A 56 -1.58 -19.26 -15.22
CA ASP A 56 -2.17 -18.38 -16.23
C ASP A 56 -3.56 -17.86 -15.83
N ASP A 57 -4.31 -18.59 -14.98
CA ASP A 57 -5.62 -18.16 -14.48
C ASP A 57 -5.52 -17.11 -13.34
N LEU A 58 -4.31 -16.83 -12.86
CA LEU A 58 -4.07 -15.85 -11.80
C LEU A 58 -3.89 -14.44 -12.39
N PRO A 59 -4.37 -13.40 -11.69
CA PRO A 59 -4.13 -12.02 -12.10
C PRO A 59 -2.64 -11.71 -12.28
N HIS A 60 -2.31 -10.80 -13.19
CA HIS A 60 -0.94 -10.36 -13.44
C HIS A 60 -0.27 -9.81 -12.17
N GLY A 61 1.07 -9.88 -12.12
CA GLY A 61 1.87 -9.35 -11.03
C GLY A 61 1.92 -10.22 -9.76
N PRO A 62 1.74 -9.66 -8.55
CA PRO A 62 1.99 -10.36 -7.29
C PRO A 62 1.24 -11.68 -7.11
N ALA A 63 0.04 -11.83 -7.69
CA ALA A 63 -0.74 -13.05 -7.56
C ALA A 63 -0.04 -14.27 -8.18
N ARG A 64 0.81 -14.07 -9.20
CA ARG A 64 1.63 -15.12 -9.86
C ARG A 64 2.92 -15.44 -9.12
N ARG A 65 3.32 -14.62 -8.13
CA ARG A 65 4.57 -14.79 -7.34
C ARG A 65 4.29 -15.53 -6.03
N ARG A 66 3.91 -16.80 -6.14
CA ARG A 66 3.57 -17.65 -4.98
C ARG A 66 4.46 -18.87 -4.88
N GLY A 67 4.61 -19.35 -3.63
CA GLY A 67 5.41 -20.53 -3.32
C GLY A 67 6.91 -20.22 -3.30
N PRO A 68 7.76 -21.22 -3.60
CA PRO A 68 9.21 -21.04 -3.61
C PRO A 68 9.66 -19.96 -4.59
N LEU A 69 10.79 -19.31 -4.28
CA LEU A 69 11.43 -18.29 -5.10
C LEU A 69 11.92 -18.89 -6.42
N ARG A 70 11.74 -18.17 -7.53
CA ARG A 70 12.09 -18.63 -8.88
C ARG A 70 13.00 -17.63 -9.58
N ALA A 71 13.70 -18.09 -10.62
CA ALA A 71 14.36 -17.19 -11.56
C ALA A 71 13.33 -16.26 -12.22
N GLY A 72 13.72 -15.03 -12.51
CA GLY A 72 12.85 -13.96 -13.00
C GLY A 72 12.12 -13.18 -11.90
N GLU A 73 12.15 -13.66 -10.64
CA GLU A 73 11.57 -12.92 -9.52
C GLU A 73 12.55 -11.91 -8.92
N ARG A 74 12.02 -10.78 -8.46
CA ARG A 74 12.76 -9.85 -7.62
C ARG A 74 12.68 -10.27 -6.17
N VAL A 75 13.81 -10.18 -5.49
CA VAL A 75 13.93 -10.43 -4.06
C VAL A 75 14.61 -9.24 -3.40
N GLN A 76 14.04 -8.81 -2.28
CA GLN A 76 14.66 -7.88 -1.36
C GLN A 76 15.42 -8.66 -0.28
N LEU A 77 16.70 -8.33 -0.14
CA LEU A 77 17.59 -8.87 0.86
C LEU A 77 17.77 -7.85 1.97
N THR A 78 17.48 -8.27 3.21
CA THR A 78 17.65 -7.42 4.40
C THR A 78 18.78 -7.97 5.26
N ASP A 79 19.79 -7.14 5.52
CA ASP A 79 20.89 -7.52 6.42
C ASP A 79 20.54 -7.31 7.90
N SER A 80 21.43 -7.77 8.79
CA SER A 80 21.24 -7.64 10.25
C SER A 80 21.20 -6.21 10.78
N LYS A 81 21.54 -5.19 9.97
CA LYS A 81 21.39 -3.77 10.29
C LYS A 81 20.19 -3.14 9.59
N GLY A 82 19.33 -3.92 8.96
CA GLY A 82 18.15 -3.46 8.23
C GLY A 82 18.45 -2.81 6.88
N ARG A 83 19.66 -2.95 6.32
CA ARG A 83 19.91 -2.41 4.96
C ARG A 83 19.29 -3.32 3.93
N LEU A 84 18.65 -2.70 2.94
CA LEU A 84 17.91 -3.37 1.87
C LEU A 84 18.75 -3.43 0.59
N TYR A 85 18.73 -4.56 -0.08
CA TYR A 85 19.29 -4.76 -1.41
C TYR A 85 18.26 -5.45 -2.29
N THR A 86 17.94 -4.88 -3.45
CA THR A 86 17.03 -5.52 -4.42
C THR A 86 17.84 -6.27 -5.46
N VAL A 87 17.50 -7.54 -5.70
CA VAL A 87 18.14 -8.38 -6.71
C VAL A 87 17.09 -9.05 -7.60
N LEU A 88 17.39 -9.16 -8.90
CA LEU A 88 16.62 -9.97 -9.84
C LEU A 88 17.28 -11.35 -9.92
N LEU A 89 16.55 -12.41 -9.53
CA LEU A 89 17.07 -13.76 -9.58
C LEU A 89 17.17 -14.24 -11.03
N THR A 90 18.29 -14.88 -11.36
CA THR A 90 18.55 -15.53 -12.65
C THR A 90 19.20 -16.88 -12.40
N HIS A 91 19.17 -17.79 -13.37
CA HIS A 91 19.70 -19.15 -13.18
C HIS A 91 21.22 -19.17 -12.95
N ASP A 92 21.92 -18.21 -13.53
CA ASP A 92 23.38 -18.10 -13.61
C ASP A 92 23.94 -16.90 -12.80
N GLY A 93 23.06 -16.07 -12.25
CA GLY A 93 23.45 -14.83 -11.61
C GLY A 93 24.03 -15.01 -10.21
N TYR A 94 24.64 -13.92 -9.73
CA TYR A 94 25.23 -13.84 -8.41
C TYR A 94 24.95 -12.49 -7.76
N PHE A 95 24.81 -12.50 -6.44
CA PHE A 95 24.73 -11.29 -5.63
C PHE A 95 26.09 -11.03 -4.98
N GLN A 96 26.52 -9.77 -4.94
CA GLN A 96 27.74 -9.35 -4.26
C GLN A 96 27.51 -8.06 -3.47
N SER A 97 28.01 -8.06 -2.23
CA SER A 97 28.04 -6.88 -1.36
C SER A 97 29.30 -6.88 -0.51
N GLN A 98 29.53 -5.81 0.26
CA GLN A 98 30.58 -5.78 1.27
C GLN A 98 30.40 -6.84 2.37
N ARG A 99 29.19 -7.40 2.51
CA ARG A 99 28.86 -8.45 3.48
C ARG A 99 28.90 -9.85 2.86
N GLY A 100 29.58 -10.02 1.74
CA GLY A 100 29.72 -11.31 1.06
C GLY A 100 28.82 -11.43 -0.17
N SER A 101 28.85 -12.64 -0.73
CA SER A 101 28.23 -12.99 -2.00
C SER A 101 27.59 -14.37 -1.94
N PHE A 102 26.63 -14.63 -2.81
CA PHE A 102 26.03 -15.95 -3.03
C PHE A 102 25.54 -16.08 -4.47
N ARG A 103 25.39 -17.31 -4.98
CA ARG A 103 24.79 -17.58 -6.29
C ARG A 103 23.27 -17.58 -6.18
N HIS A 104 22.56 -17.02 -7.16
CA HIS A 104 21.09 -17.00 -7.16
C HIS A 104 20.47 -18.40 -7.04
N SER A 105 21.13 -19.42 -7.59
CA SER A 105 20.75 -20.84 -7.45
C SER A 105 20.66 -21.32 -6.00
N GLU A 106 21.36 -20.68 -5.06
CA GLU A 106 21.27 -21.00 -3.63
C GLU A 106 19.94 -20.56 -3.01
N LEU A 107 19.26 -19.57 -3.61
CA LEU A 107 17.99 -19.03 -3.14
C LEU A 107 16.80 -19.54 -3.95
N ILE A 108 16.98 -19.79 -5.24
CA ILE A 108 15.95 -20.39 -6.11
C ILE A 108 15.52 -21.74 -5.54
N GLY A 109 14.20 -21.98 -5.50
CA GLY A 109 13.58 -23.17 -4.93
C GLY A 109 13.38 -23.11 -3.42
N ARG A 110 13.87 -22.09 -2.72
CA ARG A 110 13.61 -21.90 -1.28
C ARG A 110 12.33 -21.09 -1.04
N PRO A 111 11.66 -21.29 0.11
CA PRO A 111 10.53 -20.45 0.48
C PRO A 111 10.95 -19.00 0.75
N GLU A 112 10.02 -18.09 0.56
CA GLU A 112 10.14 -16.71 1.02
C GLU A 112 10.33 -16.64 2.54
N GLY A 113 11.08 -15.65 3.03
CA GLY A 113 11.44 -15.54 4.44
C GLY A 113 12.66 -16.37 4.83
N THR A 114 13.37 -16.94 3.86
CA THR A 114 14.61 -17.68 4.11
C THR A 114 15.74 -16.72 4.51
N VAL A 115 16.52 -17.11 5.52
CA VAL A 115 17.79 -16.44 5.86
C VAL A 115 18.95 -17.20 5.24
N LEU A 116 19.76 -16.50 4.44
CA LEU A 116 21.01 -16.99 3.90
C LEU A 116 22.19 -16.51 4.73
N THR A 117 23.12 -17.41 5.03
CA THR A 117 24.41 -17.05 5.64
C THR A 117 25.48 -17.06 4.55
N THR A 118 26.05 -15.88 4.29
CA THR A 118 27.17 -15.72 3.34
C THR A 118 28.44 -16.40 3.85
N ALA A 119 29.42 -16.64 2.96
CA ALA A 119 30.71 -17.23 3.34
C ALA A 119 31.49 -16.42 4.40
N THR A 120 31.23 -15.12 4.48
CA THR A 120 31.80 -14.20 5.49
C THR A 120 31.03 -14.20 6.81
N GLY A 121 30.00 -15.05 6.95
CA GLY A 121 29.21 -15.23 8.17
C GLY A 121 28.05 -14.25 8.35
N HIS A 122 27.81 -13.35 7.40
CA HIS A 122 26.70 -12.40 7.48
C HIS A 122 25.38 -13.03 7.04
N GLN A 123 24.31 -12.73 7.76
CA GLN A 123 22.95 -13.18 7.47
C GLN A 123 22.20 -12.16 6.61
N LEU A 124 21.46 -12.68 5.61
CA LEU A 124 20.60 -11.93 4.70
C LEU A 124 19.22 -12.60 4.66
N LEU A 125 18.18 -11.88 5.07
CA LEU A 125 16.79 -12.31 4.95
C LEU A 125 16.28 -12.02 3.54
N ALA A 126 15.73 -13.01 2.86
CA ALA A 126 15.16 -12.88 1.52
C ALA A 126 13.62 -12.83 1.56
N LEU A 127 13.05 -11.72 1.10
CA LEU A 127 11.61 -11.49 0.95
C LEU A 127 11.29 -11.00 -0.46
N ARG A 128 10.08 -11.25 -0.96
CA ARG A 128 9.60 -10.54 -2.15
C ARG A 128 9.34 -9.09 -1.77
N PRO A 129 9.74 -8.11 -2.60
CA PRO A 129 9.50 -6.72 -2.30
C PRO A 129 8.01 -6.43 -2.26
N LEU A 130 7.55 -5.66 -1.28
CA LEU A 130 6.23 -5.05 -1.32
C LEU A 130 6.21 -3.97 -2.40
N LEU A 131 5.02 -3.60 -2.88
CA LEU A 131 4.89 -2.50 -3.84
C LEU A 131 5.48 -1.20 -3.27
N SER A 132 5.26 -0.94 -1.98
CA SER A 132 5.83 0.21 -1.26
C SER A 132 7.36 0.25 -1.30
N ASP A 133 8.01 -0.93 -1.28
CA ASP A 133 9.46 -1.04 -1.30
C ASP A 133 9.99 -0.90 -2.73
N TYR A 134 9.27 -1.47 -3.68
CA TYR A 134 9.62 -1.41 -5.09
C TYR A 134 9.57 0.02 -5.62
N VAL A 135 8.49 0.76 -5.35
CA VAL A 135 8.32 2.15 -5.81
C VAL A 135 9.46 3.07 -5.33
N LEU A 136 10.00 2.83 -4.15
CA LEU A 136 11.11 3.63 -3.59
C LEU A 136 12.50 3.23 -4.13
N SER A 137 12.63 2.05 -4.73
CA SER A 137 13.92 1.50 -5.18
C SER A 137 14.02 1.31 -6.70
N MET A 138 12.92 1.46 -7.44
CA MET A 138 12.90 1.35 -8.89
C MET A 138 13.71 2.46 -9.56
N PRO A 139 14.18 2.26 -10.82
CA PRO A 139 14.71 3.33 -11.65
C PRO A 139 13.69 4.46 -11.82
N ARG A 140 14.12 5.71 -11.69
CA ARG A 140 13.23 6.88 -11.69
C ARG A 140 13.72 7.92 -12.69
N GLY A 141 12.82 8.37 -13.56
CA GLY A 141 12.99 9.59 -14.36
C GLY A 141 12.43 10.83 -13.65
N ALA A 142 11.46 10.62 -12.76
CA ALA A 142 10.74 11.67 -12.04
C ALA A 142 10.62 11.33 -10.55
N THR A 143 10.26 12.32 -9.73
CA THR A 143 9.84 12.09 -8.35
C THR A 143 8.59 11.22 -8.35
N VAL A 144 8.54 10.25 -7.44
CA VAL A 144 7.40 9.33 -7.31
C VAL A 144 6.47 9.79 -6.21
N VAL A 145 5.17 9.55 -6.39
CA VAL A 145 4.20 9.63 -5.29
C VAL A 145 4.58 8.61 -4.23
N TYR A 146 4.72 9.07 -2.99
CA TYR A 146 5.13 8.22 -1.88
C TYR A 146 4.02 7.20 -1.54
N PRO A 147 4.37 6.01 -1.01
CA PRO A 147 3.36 4.99 -0.67
C PRO A 147 2.24 5.49 0.27
N LYS A 148 2.56 6.40 1.20
CA LYS A 148 1.55 7.03 2.08
C LYS A 148 0.49 7.80 1.31
N ASP A 149 0.90 8.48 0.24
CA ASP A 149 0.04 9.32 -0.58
C ASP A 149 -0.70 8.46 -1.61
N ALA A 150 -0.01 7.50 -2.25
CA ALA A 150 -0.63 6.56 -3.17
C ALA A 150 -1.75 5.74 -2.50
N GLY A 151 -1.54 5.29 -1.25
CA GLY A 151 -2.59 4.63 -0.48
C GLY A 151 -3.80 5.54 -0.20
N GLN A 152 -3.57 6.82 0.09
CA GLN A 152 -4.66 7.79 0.23
C GLN A 152 -5.33 8.11 -1.09
N ILE A 153 -4.61 8.16 -2.21
CA ILE A 153 -5.20 8.37 -3.54
C ILE A 153 -6.14 7.21 -3.88
N VAL A 154 -5.71 5.97 -3.65
CA VAL A 154 -6.58 4.79 -3.87
C VAL A 154 -7.82 4.84 -2.96
N GLN A 155 -7.63 5.09 -1.67
CA GLN A 155 -8.71 5.03 -0.69
C GLN A 155 -9.67 6.23 -0.73
N MET A 156 -9.13 7.44 -0.78
CA MET A 156 -9.91 8.69 -0.76
C MET A 156 -10.38 9.07 -2.17
N GLY A 157 -9.66 8.63 -3.20
CA GLY A 157 -10.12 8.67 -4.57
C GLY A 157 -11.17 7.61 -4.89
N ASP A 158 -11.44 6.69 -3.96
CA ASP A 158 -12.41 5.60 -4.14
C ASP A 158 -12.17 4.85 -5.45
N ILE A 159 -10.93 4.39 -5.65
CA ILE A 159 -10.54 3.59 -6.81
C ILE A 159 -10.98 2.15 -6.53
N PHE A 160 -11.89 1.62 -7.36
CA PHE A 160 -12.54 0.33 -7.13
C PHE A 160 -12.29 -0.66 -8.28
N PRO A 161 -12.43 -1.98 -8.06
CA PRO A 161 -12.28 -2.98 -9.10
C PRO A 161 -13.29 -2.77 -10.24
N GLY A 162 -12.80 -2.70 -11.48
CA GLY A 162 -13.63 -2.43 -12.67
C GLY A 162 -13.80 -0.95 -13.01
N ALA A 163 -13.28 -0.03 -12.20
CA ALA A 163 -13.37 1.41 -12.47
C ALA A 163 -12.66 1.81 -13.78
N ARG A 164 -13.20 2.85 -14.43
CA ARG A 164 -12.56 3.57 -15.53
C ARG A 164 -11.87 4.80 -14.97
N VAL A 165 -10.54 4.73 -14.89
CA VAL A 165 -9.70 5.74 -14.26
C VAL A 165 -8.85 6.42 -15.30
N VAL A 166 -8.66 7.73 -15.16
CA VAL A 166 -7.65 8.50 -15.90
C VAL A 166 -6.59 8.98 -14.93
N GLU A 167 -5.33 8.80 -15.27
CA GLU A 167 -4.18 9.38 -14.58
C GLU A 167 -3.43 10.27 -15.56
N ALA A 168 -2.94 11.43 -15.11
CA ALA A 168 -2.03 12.24 -15.91
C ALA A 168 -0.88 12.79 -15.07
N GLY A 169 0.32 12.69 -15.64
CA GLY A 169 1.58 12.75 -14.90
C GLY A 169 1.97 11.37 -14.38
N VAL A 170 2.38 10.50 -15.31
CA VAL A 170 2.71 9.09 -15.01
C VAL A 170 4.08 8.99 -14.33
N GLY A 171 5.00 9.88 -14.73
CA GLY A 171 6.34 9.96 -14.17
C GLY A 171 7.09 8.64 -14.32
N SER A 172 7.36 7.96 -13.21
CA SER A 172 8.05 6.65 -13.21
C SER A 172 7.13 5.45 -13.03
N GLY A 173 5.80 5.65 -13.07
CA GLY A 173 4.78 4.60 -12.99
C GLY A 173 4.44 4.11 -11.58
N GLY A 174 4.94 4.77 -10.53
CA GLY A 174 4.77 4.31 -9.15
C GLY A 174 3.31 4.34 -8.68
N LEU A 175 2.61 5.45 -8.96
CA LEU A 175 1.18 5.59 -8.68
C LEU A 175 0.35 4.69 -9.61
N THR A 176 0.70 4.64 -10.89
CA THR A 176 0.10 3.75 -11.89
C THR A 176 0.01 2.30 -11.41
N MET A 177 1.07 1.74 -10.80
CA MET A 177 1.04 0.38 -10.24
C MET A 177 0.01 0.21 -9.11
N SER A 178 -0.15 1.22 -8.25
CA SER A 178 -1.18 1.22 -7.21
C SER A 178 -2.58 1.31 -7.80
N LEU A 179 -2.79 2.15 -8.81
CA LEU A 179 -4.07 2.27 -9.52
C LEU A 179 -4.43 0.98 -10.23
N LEU A 180 -3.51 0.38 -10.99
CA LEU A 180 -3.71 -0.91 -11.67
C LEU A 180 -4.05 -2.04 -10.70
N SER A 181 -3.38 -2.08 -9.55
CA SER A 181 -3.67 -3.05 -8.49
C SER A 181 -5.09 -2.87 -7.92
N ALA A 182 -5.61 -1.65 -7.86
CA ALA A 182 -6.94 -1.35 -7.33
C ALA A 182 -8.07 -1.60 -8.35
N VAL A 183 -7.88 -1.19 -9.61
CA VAL A 183 -8.88 -1.38 -10.68
C VAL A 183 -8.95 -2.83 -11.15
N GLY A 184 -7.85 -3.56 -11.07
CA GLY A 184 -7.74 -4.94 -11.54
C GLY A 184 -7.87 -5.09 -13.05
N GLU A 185 -7.82 -6.33 -13.54
CA GLU A 185 -7.76 -6.64 -14.98
C GLU A 185 -9.04 -6.34 -15.77
N ARG A 186 -10.17 -6.22 -15.07
CA ARG A 186 -11.47 -5.88 -15.66
C ARG A 186 -11.79 -4.38 -15.63
N GLY A 187 -10.92 -3.58 -15.01
CA GLY A 187 -11.01 -2.12 -15.05
C GLY A 187 -10.33 -1.55 -16.27
N HIS A 188 -10.17 -0.23 -16.27
CA HIS A 188 -9.43 0.48 -17.30
C HIS A 188 -8.70 1.66 -16.67
N LEU A 189 -7.41 1.80 -16.96
CA LEU A 189 -6.59 2.94 -16.58
C LEU A 189 -5.99 3.56 -17.84
N LEU A 190 -6.46 4.75 -18.19
CA LEU A 190 -5.83 5.62 -19.17
C LEU A 190 -4.78 6.48 -18.45
N SER A 191 -3.51 6.26 -18.73
CA SER A 191 -2.40 7.06 -18.22
C SER A 191 -1.87 7.97 -19.33
N VAL A 192 -1.80 9.28 -19.08
CA VAL A 192 -1.29 10.26 -20.04
C VAL A 192 0.00 10.89 -19.53
N GLU A 193 1.07 10.78 -20.32
CA GLU A 193 2.38 11.37 -20.03
C GLU A 193 2.82 12.24 -21.20
N ARG A 194 3.25 13.48 -20.92
CA ARG A 194 3.65 14.41 -21.98
C ARG A 194 5.01 14.07 -22.58
N ARG A 195 5.87 13.43 -21.79
CA ARG A 195 7.25 13.15 -22.18
C ARG A 195 7.45 11.67 -22.51
N ASP A 196 7.84 11.42 -23.75
CA ASP A 196 8.09 10.08 -24.26
C ASP A 196 9.12 9.29 -23.43
N ASP A 197 10.19 9.95 -22.99
CA ASP A 197 11.22 9.33 -22.14
C ASP A 197 10.68 8.86 -20.78
N PHE A 198 9.75 9.59 -20.19
CA PHE A 198 9.09 9.21 -18.95
C PHE A 198 8.05 8.11 -19.17
N ALA A 199 7.31 8.16 -20.28
CA ALA A 199 6.39 7.10 -20.66
C ALA A 199 7.10 5.75 -20.82
N ASP A 200 8.28 5.74 -21.45
CA ASP A 200 9.10 4.54 -21.60
C ASP A 200 9.62 3.98 -20.27
N ILE A 201 10.08 4.86 -19.36
CA ILE A 201 10.50 4.47 -18.01
C ILE A 201 9.31 3.88 -17.24
N ALA A 202 8.16 4.54 -17.29
CA ALA A 202 6.95 4.06 -16.64
C ALA A 202 6.54 2.68 -17.18
N ARG A 203 6.53 2.50 -18.51
CA ARG A 203 6.22 1.21 -19.15
C ARG A 203 7.15 0.10 -18.67
N GLY A 204 8.47 0.32 -18.71
CA GLY A 204 9.43 -0.66 -18.24
C GLY A 204 9.25 -1.01 -16.75
N ASN A 205 8.96 -0.02 -15.91
CA ASN A 205 8.76 -0.25 -14.47
C ASN A 205 7.47 -1.01 -14.17
N VAL A 206 6.36 -0.65 -14.83
CA VAL A 206 5.03 -1.26 -14.66
C VAL A 206 5.06 -2.69 -15.19
N ASP A 207 5.54 -2.90 -16.42
CA ASP A 207 5.63 -4.23 -17.02
C ASP A 207 6.50 -5.15 -16.17
N SER A 208 7.63 -4.64 -15.68
CA SER A 208 8.50 -5.44 -14.82
C SER A 208 7.86 -5.74 -13.45
N TRP A 209 7.00 -4.86 -12.92
CA TRP A 209 6.23 -5.14 -11.71
C TRP A 209 5.13 -6.19 -11.94
N PHE A 210 4.42 -6.15 -13.07
CA PHE A 210 3.34 -7.08 -13.37
C PHE A 210 3.78 -8.37 -14.10
N GLY A 211 5.03 -8.43 -14.56
CA GLY A 211 5.57 -9.55 -15.32
C GLY A 211 5.14 -9.54 -16.80
N GLY A 212 4.80 -8.38 -17.33
CA GLY A 212 4.29 -8.17 -18.68
C GLY A 212 3.33 -6.97 -18.74
N ALA A 213 2.84 -6.66 -19.94
CA ALA A 213 1.85 -5.60 -20.15
C ALA A 213 0.56 -5.91 -19.39
N HIS A 214 0.08 -4.95 -18.60
CA HIS A 214 -1.16 -5.10 -17.84
C HIS A 214 -2.37 -4.85 -18.75
N PRO A 215 -3.36 -5.76 -18.84
CA PRO A 215 -4.45 -5.67 -19.83
C PRO A 215 -5.37 -4.46 -19.64
N ALA A 216 -5.50 -3.95 -18.40
CA ALA A 216 -6.29 -2.77 -18.10
C ALA A 216 -5.57 -1.43 -18.39
N TRP A 217 -4.31 -1.44 -18.82
CA TRP A 217 -3.51 -0.23 -18.92
C TRP A 217 -3.39 0.29 -20.35
N ASP A 218 -3.83 1.52 -20.60
CA ASP A 218 -3.59 2.29 -21.82
C ASP A 218 -2.67 3.47 -21.48
N LEU A 219 -1.42 3.45 -21.98
CA LEU A 219 -0.46 4.54 -21.79
C LEU A 219 -0.33 5.32 -23.10
N ARG A 220 -0.67 6.62 -23.05
CA ARG A 220 -0.58 7.52 -24.19
C ARG A 220 0.39 8.66 -23.94
N VAL A 221 1.18 8.98 -24.98
CA VAL A 221 2.08 10.12 -24.97
C VAL A 221 1.37 11.33 -25.56
N GLY A 222 1.26 12.42 -24.80
CA GLY A 222 0.58 13.64 -25.26
C GLY A 222 0.15 14.55 -24.11
N ASP A 223 -0.50 15.66 -24.44
CA ASP A 223 -1.16 16.50 -23.45
C ASP A 223 -2.52 15.89 -23.08
N LEU A 224 -2.89 15.95 -21.80
CA LEU A 224 -4.18 15.42 -21.33
C LEU A 224 -5.36 16.14 -21.99
N ALA A 225 -5.23 17.45 -22.23
CA ALA A 225 -6.26 18.26 -22.87
C ALA A 225 -6.59 17.76 -24.30
N ASP A 226 -5.60 17.21 -25.00
CA ASP A 226 -5.77 16.69 -26.36
C ASP A 226 -6.16 15.20 -26.34
N VAL A 227 -5.55 14.41 -25.46
CA VAL A 227 -5.73 12.95 -25.45
C VAL A 227 -7.08 12.52 -24.87
N LEU A 228 -7.53 13.17 -23.80
CA LEU A 228 -8.71 12.72 -23.05
C LEU A 228 -10.02 12.79 -23.87
N PRO A 229 -10.32 13.87 -24.62
CA PRO A 229 -11.53 13.95 -25.43
C PRO A 229 -11.63 12.84 -26.49
N ASP A 230 -10.50 12.43 -27.06
CA ASP A 230 -10.44 11.37 -28.08
C ASP A 230 -10.48 9.96 -27.48
N ALA A 231 -9.99 9.81 -26.24
CA ALA A 231 -9.84 8.50 -25.60
C ALA A 231 -11.06 8.09 -24.75
N ALA A 232 -11.92 9.03 -24.33
CA ALA A 232 -13.05 8.75 -23.47
C ALA A 232 -14.31 9.52 -23.88
N GLU A 233 -15.42 8.78 -23.99
CA GLU A 233 -16.73 9.39 -24.17
C GLU A 233 -17.08 10.34 -23.02
N PRO A 234 -17.80 11.45 -23.27
CA PRO A 234 -18.26 12.34 -22.22
C PRO A 234 -19.07 11.61 -21.13
N GLY A 235 -18.81 11.94 -19.87
CA GLY A 235 -19.53 11.37 -18.73
C GLY A 235 -19.27 9.89 -18.48
N SER A 236 -18.18 9.33 -19.02
CA SER A 236 -17.92 7.89 -19.01
C SER A 236 -16.79 7.45 -18.08
N VAL A 237 -16.02 8.40 -17.54
CA VAL A 237 -14.90 8.16 -16.60
C VAL A 237 -15.40 8.21 -15.16
N ASP A 238 -14.99 7.24 -14.34
CA ASP A 238 -15.37 7.17 -12.93
C ASP A 238 -14.50 8.08 -12.07
N ARG A 239 -13.18 8.06 -12.29
CA ARG A 239 -12.17 8.70 -11.45
C ARG A 239 -11.07 9.34 -12.28
N VAL A 240 -10.59 10.50 -11.87
CA VAL A 240 -9.44 11.19 -12.49
C VAL A 240 -8.42 11.52 -11.42
N VAL A 241 -7.15 11.22 -11.69
CA VAL A 241 -5.99 11.50 -10.83
C VAL A 241 -5.00 12.39 -11.58
N LEU A 242 -4.70 13.56 -11.04
CA LEU A 242 -3.75 14.51 -11.63
C LEU A 242 -2.52 14.70 -10.74
N ASP A 243 -1.34 14.29 -11.20
CA ASP A 243 -0.04 14.54 -10.56
C ASP A 243 0.88 15.30 -11.51
N MET A 244 0.62 16.59 -11.66
CA MET A 244 1.31 17.44 -12.63
C MET A 244 1.50 18.86 -12.10
N LEU A 245 2.34 19.65 -12.79
CA LEU A 245 2.65 21.02 -12.35
C LEU A 245 1.45 21.97 -12.42
N ALA A 246 0.57 21.78 -13.40
CA ALA A 246 -0.55 22.67 -13.71
C ALA A 246 -1.88 21.92 -13.90
N PRO A 247 -2.41 21.24 -12.86
CA PRO A 247 -3.63 20.45 -12.98
C PRO A 247 -4.89 21.28 -13.30
N TRP A 248 -4.87 22.59 -13.01
CA TRP A 248 -5.97 23.52 -13.31
C TRP A 248 -6.22 23.70 -14.82
N GLU A 249 -5.22 23.47 -15.68
CA GLU A 249 -5.34 23.62 -17.14
C GLU A 249 -6.24 22.54 -17.76
N ASN A 250 -6.55 21.48 -17.01
CA ASN A 250 -7.29 20.33 -17.50
C ASN A 250 -8.70 20.20 -16.88
N LEU A 251 -9.15 21.18 -16.10
CA LEU A 251 -10.42 21.09 -15.38
C LEU A 251 -11.63 20.88 -16.31
N ASP A 252 -11.65 21.55 -17.47
CA ASP A 252 -12.76 21.46 -18.42
C ASP A 252 -12.87 20.07 -19.05
N VAL A 253 -11.78 19.57 -19.65
CA VAL A 253 -11.75 18.23 -20.27
C VAL A 253 -12.02 17.13 -19.25
N VAL A 254 -11.53 17.30 -18.01
CA VAL A 254 -11.81 16.37 -16.90
C VAL A 254 -13.29 16.42 -16.51
N ALA A 255 -13.89 17.60 -16.44
CA ALA A 255 -15.30 17.74 -16.12
C ALA A 255 -16.22 17.21 -17.22
N ASP A 256 -15.77 17.19 -18.47
CA ASP A 256 -16.48 16.59 -19.61
C ASP A 256 -16.39 15.06 -19.59
N ALA A 257 -15.22 14.50 -19.31
CA ALA A 257 -15.01 13.05 -19.27
C ALA A 257 -15.65 12.39 -18.04
N LEU A 258 -15.64 13.04 -16.87
CA LEU A 258 -16.17 12.49 -15.62
C LEU A 258 -17.68 12.28 -15.68
N ALA A 259 -18.13 11.08 -15.31
CA ALA A 259 -19.52 10.79 -15.02
C ALA A 259 -20.07 11.72 -13.92
N PRO A 260 -21.38 12.06 -13.93
CA PRO A 260 -22.00 12.75 -12.79
C PRO A 260 -21.72 12.01 -11.48
N GLY A 261 -21.17 12.73 -10.49
CA GLY A 261 -20.72 12.16 -9.23
C GLY A 261 -19.34 11.49 -9.25
N GLY A 262 -18.69 11.40 -10.41
CA GLY A 262 -17.30 10.95 -10.55
C GLY A 262 -16.33 11.86 -9.77
N LEU A 263 -15.17 11.32 -9.39
CA LEU A 263 -14.24 11.98 -8.46
C LEU A 263 -12.96 12.41 -9.19
N LEU A 264 -12.58 13.67 -8.97
CA LEU A 264 -11.28 14.22 -9.33
C LEU A 264 -10.41 14.32 -8.08
N ILE A 265 -9.20 13.78 -8.15
CA ILE A 265 -8.15 13.95 -7.14
C ILE A 265 -6.91 14.57 -7.78
N ALA A 266 -6.38 15.63 -7.16
CA ALA A 266 -5.14 16.28 -7.58
C ALA A 266 -4.08 16.18 -6.48
N TYR A 267 -2.85 15.86 -6.89
CA TYR A 267 -1.65 15.89 -6.06
C TYR A 267 -0.84 17.15 -6.42
N VAL A 268 -0.63 18.03 -5.44
CA VAL A 268 0.09 19.30 -5.65
C VAL A 268 1.13 19.54 -4.57
N ALA A 269 2.34 19.95 -4.95
CA ALA A 269 3.45 20.06 -4.00
C ALA A 269 3.39 21.33 -3.14
N THR A 270 2.86 22.43 -3.67
CA THR A 270 2.94 23.76 -3.05
C THR A 270 1.58 24.33 -2.66
N THR A 271 1.56 25.21 -1.67
CA THR A 271 0.34 25.90 -1.22
C THR A 271 -0.22 26.85 -2.28
N THR A 272 0.62 27.39 -3.18
CA THR A 272 0.19 28.22 -4.30
C THR A 272 -0.51 27.39 -5.37
N GLN A 273 0.02 26.21 -5.71
CA GLN A 273 -0.66 25.26 -6.59
C GLN A 273 -1.98 24.79 -5.99
N LEU A 274 -1.98 24.48 -4.68
CA LEU A 274 -3.19 24.11 -3.94
C LEU A 274 -4.27 25.20 -4.03
N SER A 275 -3.91 26.44 -3.69
CA SER A 275 -4.83 27.57 -3.74
C SER A 275 -5.39 27.76 -5.14
N ARG A 276 -4.52 27.78 -6.16
CA ARG A 276 -4.95 27.98 -7.55
C ARG A 276 -5.89 26.88 -8.01
N PHE A 277 -5.53 25.60 -7.80
CA PHE A 277 -6.37 24.48 -8.22
C PHE A 277 -7.76 24.53 -7.56
N VAL A 278 -7.84 24.85 -6.27
CA VAL A 278 -9.12 24.94 -5.56
C VAL A 278 -9.98 26.09 -6.08
N GLU A 279 -9.42 27.28 -6.28
CA GLU A 279 -10.19 28.42 -6.79
C GLU A 279 -10.62 28.22 -8.25
N ASP A 280 -9.74 27.69 -9.11
CA ASP A 280 -10.07 27.41 -10.51
C ASP A 280 -11.15 26.32 -10.59
N ALA A 281 -11.06 25.26 -9.77
CA ALA A 281 -12.10 24.23 -9.70
C ALA A 281 -13.47 24.79 -9.25
N ARG A 282 -13.49 25.73 -8.30
CA ARG A 282 -14.71 26.43 -7.88
C ARG A 282 -15.27 27.32 -8.99
N ALA A 283 -14.40 28.06 -9.67
CA ALA A 283 -14.79 28.97 -10.74
C ALA A 283 -15.50 28.26 -11.89
N THR A 284 -15.20 26.97 -12.12
CA THR A 284 -15.93 26.18 -13.12
C THR A 284 -17.40 25.97 -12.77
N GLU A 285 -17.78 26.00 -11.48
CA GLU A 285 -19.10 25.62 -10.97
C GLU A 285 -19.56 24.19 -11.37
N ARG A 286 -18.65 23.36 -11.89
CA ARG A 286 -18.96 21.99 -12.35
C ARG A 286 -18.67 20.92 -11.31
N PHE A 287 -18.04 21.31 -10.21
CA PHE A 287 -17.59 20.42 -9.15
C PHE A 287 -18.19 20.81 -7.80
N THR A 288 -18.23 19.84 -6.89
CA THR A 288 -18.52 20.11 -5.48
C THR A 288 -17.42 20.97 -4.85
N GLU A 289 -17.65 21.45 -3.63
CA GLU A 289 -16.61 22.12 -2.85
C GLU A 289 -15.37 21.22 -2.69
N PRO A 290 -14.18 21.66 -3.16
CA PRO A 290 -12.96 20.90 -3.01
C PRO A 290 -12.58 20.68 -1.54
N GLN A 291 -12.06 19.49 -1.22
CA GLN A 291 -11.54 19.14 0.09
C GLN A 291 -10.06 18.83 -0.03
N ALA A 292 -9.24 19.59 0.70
CA ALA A 292 -7.80 19.45 0.69
C ALA A 292 -7.26 18.97 2.04
N TRP A 293 -6.21 18.15 2.01
CA TRP A 293 -5.48 17.72 3.19
C TRP A 293 -4.04 17.33 2.84
N GLU A 294 -3.22 17.12 3.87
CA GLU A 294 -1.91 16.49 3.78
C GLU A 294 -1.79 15.40 4.85
N SER A 295 -0.79 14.52 4.72
CA SER A 295 -0.53 13.47 5.69
C SER A 295 0.94 13.41 6.09
N MET A 296 1.17 13.24 7.39
CA MET A 296 2.50 13.07 7.97
C MET A 296 2.67 11.65 8.49
N VAL A 297 3.74 10.97 8.10
CA VAL A 297 4.13 9.65 8.62
C VAL A 297 5.41 9.80 9.41
N ARG A 298 5.36 9.50 10.70
CA ARG A 298 6.50 9.54 11.62
C ARG A 298 6.78 8.14 12.13
N THR A 299 7.93 7.58 11.75
CA THR A 299 8.39 6.26 12.20
C THR A 299 8.87 6.30 13.64
N TRP A 300 8.93 5.13 14.25
CA TRP A 300 9.33 4.95 15.64
C TRP A 300 10.53 4.02 15.72
N HIS A 301 11.47 4.40 16.58
CA HIS A 301 12.52 3.51 17.05
C HIS A 301 11.93 2.63 18.15
N LEU A 302 12.04 1.31 17.97
CA LEU A 302 11.40 0.29 18.81
C LEU A 302 12.45 -0.72 19.32
N GLU A 303 13.32 -0.29 20.24
CA GLU A 303 14.40 -1.15 20.76
C GLU A 303 14.37 -1.23 22.30
N GLY A 304 13.86 -2.33 22.85
CA GLY A 304 13.79 -2.53 24.30
C GLY A 304 13.01 -1.40 25.00
N LEU A 305 13.67 -0.67 25.90
CA LEU A 305 13.09 0.50 26.58
C LEU A 305 13.22 1.79 25.76
N SER A 306 14.00 1.78 24.67
CA SER A 306 14.17 2.88 23.73
C SER A 306 13.02 2.85 22.73
N VAL A 307 11.81 3.17 23.21
CA VAL A 307 10.60 3.33 22.38
C VAL A 307 10.31 4.82 22.26
N ARG A 308 10.58 5.38 21.09
CA ARG A 308 10.39 6.81 20.82
C ARG A 308 10.23 7.07 19.32
N PRO A 309 9.65 8.20 18.91
CA PRO A 309 9.67 8.57 17.51
C PRO A 309 11.09 8.76 16.99
N ASP A 310 11.28 8.55 15.70
CA ASP A 310 12.54 8.85 15.04
C ASP A 310 12.83 10.36 15.07
N HIS A 311 14.13 10.69 15.09
CA HIS A 311 14.61 12.07 15.14
C HIS A 311 14.47 12.80 13.81
N ARG A 312 14.37 12.05 12.70
CA ARG A 312 14.19 12.58 11.35
C ARG A 312 12.95 11.95 10.75
N MET A 313 12.20 12.76 10.01
CA MET A 313 11.07 12.31 9.21
C MET A 313 11.02 13.13 7.93
N ILE A 314 10.27 12.62 6.95
CA ILE A 314 9.91 13.39 5.78
C ILE A 314 8.82 14.38 6.23
N GLY A 315 9.12 15.68 6.16
CA GLY A 315 8.24 16.73 6.65
C GLY A 315 7.06 17.02 5.73
N HIS A 316 7.25 16.89 4.41
CA HIS A 316 6.24 17.17 3.40
C HIS A 316 6.51 16.37 2.14
N THR A 317 5.45 16.07 1.39
CA THR A 317 5.52 15.47 0.05
C THR A 317 4.63 16.25 -0.90
N GLY A 318 3.34 16.37 -0.57
CA GLY A 318 2.36 17.13 -1.31
C GLY A 318 1.02 17.17 -0.59
N PHE A 319 0.14 18.03 -1.08
CA PHE A 319 -1.26 18.10 -0.69
C PHE A 319 -2.09 17.23 -1.64
N LEU A 320 -3.14 16.63 -1.09
CA LEU A 320 -4.18 15.98 -1.86
C LEU A 320 -5.43 16.86 -1.84
N VAL A 321 -6.07 17.00 -2.99
CA VAL A 321 -7.34 17.71 -3.13
C VAL A 321 -8.32 16.79 -3.82
N THR A 322 -9.52 16.65 -3.29
CA THR A 322 -10.61 15.90 -3.93
C THR A 322 -11.79 16.80 -4.21
N THR A 323 -12.49 16.52 -5.30
CA THR A 323 -13.81 17.06 -5.58
C THR A 323 -14.60 16.10 -6.46
N ARG A 324 -15.93 16.24 -6.48
CA ARG A 324 -16.83 15.40 -7.28
C ARG A 324 -17.52 16.20 -8.36
N ARG A 325 -17.69 15.61 -9.53
CA ARG A 325 -18.42 16.17 -10.65
C ARG A 325 -19.90 16.31 -10.32
N LEU A 326 -20.46 17.50 -10.51
CA LEU A 326 -21.91 17.73 -10.40
C LEU A 326 -22.65 17.14 -11.60
N ALA A 327 -23.97 16.99 -11.51
CA ALA A 327 -24.76 16.67 -12.70
C ALA A 327 -24.83 17.89 -13.66
N PRO A 328 -24.97 17.68 -14.98
CA PRO A 328 -25.23 18.77 -15.93
C PRO A 328 -26.41 19.64 -15.49
N GLY A 329 -26.30 20.96 -15.63
CA GLY A 329 -27.34 21.93 -15.24
C GLY A 329 -27.54 22.10 -13.73
N THR A 330 -26.72 21.49 -12.88
CA THR A 330 -26.78 21.67 -11.42
C THR A 330 -25.83 22.77 -10.97
N THR A 331 -26.35 23.73 -10.20
CA THR A 331 -25.53 24.75 -9.55
C THR A 331 -24.97 24.22 -8.22
N PRO A 332 -23.69 24.45 -7.90
CA PRO A 332 -23.15 24.11 -6.59
C PRO A 332 -23.92 24.80 -5.46
N PRO A 333 -24.21 24.14 -4.33
CA PRO A 333 -24.84 24.79 -3.19
C PRO A 333 -23.90 25.88 -2.66
N GLN A 334 -24.41 27.11 -2.56
CA GLN A 334 -23.66 28.21 -1.96
C GLN A 334 -23.42 27.92 -0.48
N ARG A 335 -22.15 27.91 -0.06
CA ARG A 335 -21.84 27.79 1.37
C ARG A 335 -22.11 29.12 2.06
N THR A 336 -23.09 29.14 2.94
CA THR A 336 -23.19 30.13 4.02
C THR A 336 -22.14 29.80 5.09
N ARG A 337 -20.86 29.98 4.77
CA ARG A 337 -19.83 30.07 5.81
C ARG A 337 -19.73 31.53 6.23
N ARG A 338 -19.95 31.81 7.52
CA ARG A 338 -19.40 33.04 8.11
C ARG A 338 -17.88 32.94 7.90
N PRO A 339 -17.25 33.89 7.18
CA PRO A 339 -15.80 33.88 7.03
C PRO A 339 -15.18 33.77 8.43
N ALA A 340 -14.10 33.01 8.57
CA ALA A 340 -13.33 33.07 9.80
C ALA A 340 -12.97 34.54 10.05
N LYS A 341 -13.17 35.04 11.27
CA LYS A 341 -12.69 36.37 11.67
C LYS A 341 -11.20 36.41 11.33
N GLY A 342 -10.77 37.30 10.42
CA GLY A 342 -9.40 37.34 9.92
C GLY A 342 -9.16 36.77 8.52
N ALA A 343 -10.14 36.11 7.86
CA ALA A 343 -10.07 35.88 6.40
C ALA A 343 -10.00 37.21 5.62
N TYR A 344 -10.50 38.26 6.27
CA TYR A 344 -10.08 39.66 6.17
C TYR A 344 -9.84 40.14 7.62
N SER A 345 -8.72 40.78 7.94
CA SER A 345 -8.34 41.24 9.31
C SER A 345 -9.48 42.02 10.00
N ALA A 346 -9.70 42.06 11.31
CA ALA A 346 -8.95 41.63 12.50
C ALA A 346 -9.94 41.21 13.63
N ASP A 347 -9.43 40.51 14.64
CA ASP A 347 -9.98 40.36 16.00
C ASP A 347 -11.01 39.23 16.28
N GLY A 348 -10.50 38.10 16.77
CA GLY A 348 -11.28 37.11 17.51
C GLY A 348 -10.42 35.99 18.13
N GLU A 349 -10.21 36.06 19.44
CA GLU A 349 -9.50 35.07 20.26
C GLU A 349 -10.29 33.76 20.44
N TRP A 350 -9.56 32.66 20.63
CA TRP A 350 -10.07 31.29 20.74
C TRP A 350 -10.16 30.86 22.22
N ALA A 351 -11.25 30.19 22.61
CA ALA A 351 -11.48 29.77 24.00
C ALA A 351 -11.13 28.28 24.22
N PRO A 352 -10.47 27.91 25.34
CA PRO A 352 -10.06 26.52 25.64
C PRO A 352 -11.20 25.51 25.85
N GLU A 353 -12.45 25.96 25.91
CA GLU A 353 -13.64 25.14 26.20
C GLU A 353 -14.15 24.37 24.97
N ASP A 354 -13.60 24.65 23.78
CA ASP A 354 -14.00 24.05 22.49
C ASP A 354 -13.48 22.61 22.30
N ILE A 355 -12.67 22.08 23.23
CA ILE A 355 -12.04 20.75 23.16
C ILE A 355 -12.70 19.80 24.17
N GLY A 356 -13.98 19.49 23.95
CA GLY A 356 -14.66 18.41 24.66
C GLY A 356 -14.56 17.09 23.89
N GLU A 357 -13.90 16.08 24.45
CA GLU A 357 -13.81 14.75 23.85
C GLU A 357 -15.16 14.02 23.94
N ARG A 358 -15.79 13.76 22.80
CA ARG A 358 -17.07 13.03 22.73
C ARG A 358 -16.82 11.52 22.67
N THR A 359 -17.12 10.82 23.76
CA THR A 359 -17.16 9.36 23.75
C THR A 359 -18.40 8.84 23.03
N ILE A 360 -18.21 7.85 22.16
CA ILE A 360 -19.29 7.24 21.37
C ILE A 360 -20.00 6.20 22.23
N SER A 361 -21.29 6.43 22.53
CA SER A 361 -22.14 5.48 23.27
C SER A 361 -22.38 4.17 22.49
N ASP A 362 -22.42 3.04 23.20
CA ASP A 362 -22.77 1.71 22.64
C ASP A 362 -24.12 1.66 21.93
N LYS A 363 -25.05 2.54 22.31
CA LYS A 363 -26.35 2.69 21.63
C LYS A 363 -26.16 3.25 20.23
N LYS A 364 -25.22 4.18 20.05
CA LYS A 364 -24.83 4.73 18.74
C LYS A 364 -24.16 3.65 17.89
N ILE A 365 -23.28 2.84 18.46
CA ILE A 365 -22.64 1.72 17.75
C ILE A 365 -23.67 0.70 17.26
N ARG A 366 -24.61 0.27 18.12
CA ARG A 366 -25.69 -0.66 17.73
C ARG A 366 -26.61 -0.10 16.65
N ARG A 367 -26.95 1.19 16.73
CA ARG A 367 -27.74 1.87 15.69
C ARG A 367 -26.98 1.94 14.36
N VAL A 368 -25.70 2.30 14.40
CA VAL A 368 -24.84 2.37 13.20
C VAL A 368 -24.76 1.01 12.52
N ARG A 369 -24.56 -0.09 13.28
CA ARG A 369 -24.56 -1.45 12.71
C ARG A 369 -25.88 -1.78 12.00
N ARG A 370 -27.02 -1.49 12.62
CA ARG A 370 -28.34 -1.73 12.02
C ARG A 370 -28.56 -0.89 10.76
N ASP A 371 -28.17 0.37 10.80
CA ASP A 371 -28.29 1.28 9.65
C ASP A 371 -27.35 0.86 8.50
N ILE A 372 -26.16 0.31 8.78
CA ILE A 372 -25.24 -0.20 7.76
C ILE A 372 -25.84 -1.40 7.02
N HIS A 373 -26.34 -2.41 7.74
CA HIS A 373 -26.95 -3.58 7.09
C HIS A 373 -28.18 -3.19 6.26
N ARG A 374 -29.01 -2.29 6.80
CA ARG A 374 -30.16 -1.76 6.09
C ARG A 374 -29.78 -0.97 4.83
N ARG A 375 -28.68 -0.20 4.88
CA ARG A 375 -28.18 0.55 3.71
C ARG A 375 -27.66 -0.40 2.64
N ALA A 376 -26.91 -1.43 3.00
CA ALA A 376 -26.43 -2.42 2.03
C ALA A 376 -27.59 -3.14 1.30
N GLU A 377 -28.67 -3.47 2.03
CA GLU A 377 -29.89 -4.03 1.43
C GLU A 377 -30.59 -3.06 0.46
N ILE A 378 -30.67 -1.77 0.83
CA ILE A 378 -31.25 -0.73 -0.04
C ILE A 378 -30.34 -0.46 -1.26
N GLU A 379 -29.02 -0.46 -1.08
CA GLU A 379 -28.03 -0.29 -2.15
C GLU A 379 -28.10 -1.42 -3.18
N GLN A 380 -28.40 -2.65 -2.76
CA GLN A 380 -28.59 -3.79 -3.67
C GLN A 380 -29.97 -3.83 -4.32
N SER A 381 -31.03 -3.49 -3.57
CA SER A 381 -32.42 -3.63 -4.06
C SER A 381 -32.98 -2.39 -4.74
N GLY A 382 -32.39 -1.21 -4.51
CA GLY A 382 -32.90 0.08 -5.00
C GLY A 382 -34.25 0.50 -4.39
N MET A 383 -34.81 -0.29 -3.47
CA MET A 383 -36.11 -0.04 -2.85
C MET A 383 -35.94 0.23 -1.35
N ALA A 384 -36.68 1.20 -0.83
CA ALA A 384 -36.77 1.36 0.61
C ALA A 384 -37.41 0.09 1.22
N SER A 385 -36.70 -0.59 2.13
CA SER A 385 -37.24 -1.71 2.91
C SER A 385 -38.61 -1.33 3.48
N GLN A 386 -39.68 -2.07 3.15
CA GLN A 386 -41.00 -1.83 3.73
C GLN A 386 -40.92 -1.95 5.26
N PRO A 387 -41.55 -1.05 6.03
CA PRO A 387 -41.51 -1.10 7.47
C PRO A 387 -42.42 -2.23 7.97
N GLY A 388 -41.87 -3.43 8.17
CA GLY A 388 -42.53 -4.49 8.94
C GLY A 388 -42.40 -5.90 8.37
N ALA A 389 -41.24 -6.53 8.55
CA ALA A 389 -41.18 -7.97 8.77
C ALA A 389 -40.28 -8.18 9.99
N ARG A 390 -40.87 -8.61 11.12
CA ARG A 390 -40.07 -9.10 12.24
C ARG A 390 -39.36 -10.38 11.77
N PRO A 391 -38.06 -10.54 12.02
CA PRO A 391 -37.43 -11.84 11.78
C PRO A 391 -38.13 -12.89 12.66
N GLU A 392 -38.51 -14.03 12.08
CA GLU A 392 -39.04 -15.15 12.84
C GLU A 392 -37.98 -15.59 13.86
N ALA A 393 -38.42 -15.80 15.10
CA ALA A 393 -37.58 -16.25 16.19
C ALA A 393 -37.10 -17.67 15.89
N GLY A 394 -35.85 -17.79 15.43
CA GLY A 394 -35.13 -19.05 15.41
C GLY A 394 -34.87 -19.52 16.84
N GLU A 395 -35.18 -20.79 17.09
CA GLU A 395 -35.21 -21.52 18.35
C GLU A 395 -34.02 -21.27 19.28
N ASP A 396 -34.34 -21.07 20.57
CA ASP A 396 -33.43 -21.16 21.70
C ASP A 396 -32.72 -22.53 21.71
N LEU A 397 -31.41 -22.54 21.43
CA LEU A 397 -30.52 -23.67 21.65
C LEU A 397 -29.33 -23.24 22.50
N LEU A 398 -29.59 -22.86 23.75
CA LEU A 398 -28.60 -22.87 24.82
C LEU A 398 -29.27 -23.33 26.13
N SER A 399 -29.58 -24.63 26.20
CA SER A 399 -29.70 -25.34 27.47
C SER A 399 -28.30 -25.51 28.06
N HIS A 400 -27.99 -24.76 29.11
CA HIS A 400 -26.90 -25.10 30.03
C HIS A 400 -27.32 -26.32 30.86
N PRO A 401 -26.51 -27.39 30.97
CA PRO A 401 -26.67 -28.34 32.06
C PRO A 401 -25.91 -27.82 33.29
N GLU A 402 -26.62 -27.70 34.40
CA GLU A 402 -26.03 -27.71 35.74
C GLU A 402 -25.55 -29.13 36.06
N GLU A 403 -24.23 -29.29 36.23
CA GLU A 403 -23.54 -29.91 37.39
C GLU A 403 -22.02 -29.83 37.21
#